data_AF-A0A1Y4REZ7-F1
#
_entry.id   AF-A0A1Y4REZ7-F1
#
_cell.length_a   1.000
_cell.length_b   1.000
_cell.length_c   1.000
_cell.angle_alpha   90.00
_cell.angle_beta   90.00
_cell.angle_gamma   90.00
#
_symmetry.space_group_name_H-M   'P 1'
#
loop_
_entity.id
_entity.type
_entity.pdbx_description
1 polymer ?
#
loop_
_entity_poly.entity_id
_entity_poly.type
_entity_poly.pdbx_seq_one_letter_code
_entity_poly.pdbx_strand_id
1 'polypeptide(L)' 'MDIKKVGKFIASCRKEKNMTQKELAELIGVTDKSISKWERASIYQIAH' A
#
# COMPACT_ATOMS: atom_id res chain seq x y z
N MET A 1 15.02 -4.13 -7.04
CA MET A 1 14.10 -4.19 -5.88
C MET A 1 12.69 -4.14 -6.43
N ASP A 2 11.91 -5.19 -6.24
CA ASP A 2 10.67 -5.42 -6.99
C ASP A 2 9.51 -4.67 -6.32
N ILE A 3 9.22 -3.46 -6.82
CA ILE A 3 8.21 -2.54 -6.25
C ILE A 3 6.82 -3.21 -6.18
N LYS A 4 6.57 -4.20 -7.05
CA LYS A 4 5.38 -5.07 -7.05
C LYS A 4 5.24 -5.90 -5.78
N LYS A 5 6.35 -6.40 -5.21
CA LYS A 5 6.34 -7.18 -3.96
C LYS A 5 6.07 -6.28 -2.75
N VAL A 6 6.60 -5.06 -2.77
CA VAL A 6 6.46 -4.09 -1.66
C VAL A 6 5.00 -3.63 -1.49
N GLY A 7 4.32 -3.24 -2.57
CA GLY A 7 2.92 -2.79 -2.49
C GLY A 7 1.96 -3.86 -1.97
N LYS A 8 2.13 -5.11 -2.41
CA LYS A 8 1.35 -6.25 -1.90
C LYS A 8 1.71 -6.57 -0.46
N PHE A 9 2.98 -6.52 -0.10
CA PHE A 9 3.45 -6.76 1.28
C PHE A 9 2.85 -5.75 2.26
N ILE A 10 2.88 -4.46 1.92
CA ILE A 10 2.27 -3.39 2.74
C ILE A 10 0.77 -3.64 2.92
N ALA A 11 0.05 -3.97 1.84
CA ALA A 11 -1.38 -4.25 1.89
C ALA A 11 -1.70 -5.49 2.75
N SER A 12 -0.89 -6.55 2.66
CA SER A 12 -1.05 -7.76 3.48
C SER A 12 -0.83 -7.45 4.96
N CYS A 13 0.29 -6.82 5.33
CA CYS A 13 0.58 -6.47 6.72
C CYS A 13 -0.49 -5.55 7.33
N ARG A 14 -1.01 -4.59 6.54
CA ARG A 14 -2.10 -3.71 6.96
C ARG A 14 -3.37 -4.51 7.29
N LYS A 15 -3.74 -5.44 6.40
CA LYS A 15 -4.93 -6.28 6.56
C LYS A 15 -4.79 -7.27 7.72
N GLU A 16 -3.60 -7.87 7.91
CA GLU A 16 -3.30 -8.73 9.05
C GLU A 16 -3.48 -8.02 10.39
N LYS A 17 -3.22 -6.70 10.41
CA LYS A 17 -3.41 -5.85 11.58
C LYS A 17 -4.82 -5.22 11.67
N ASN A 18 -5.74 -5.59 10.77
CA ASN A 18 -7.09 -5.01 10.67
C ASN A 18 -7.11 -3.47 10.57
N MET A 19 -6.10 -2.89 9.93
CA MET A 19 -5.98 -1.43 9.79
C MET A 19 -6.57 -0.95 8.45
N THR A 20 -7.12 0.24 8.45
CA THR A 20 -7.45 1.02 7.25
C THR A 20 -6.21 1.69 6.66
N GLN A 21 -6.29 2.12 5.40
CA GLN A 21 -5.20 2.89 4.78
C GLN A 21 -4.93 4.19 5.54
N LYS A 22 -5.96 4.80 6.14
CA LYS A 22 -5.87 6.02 6.95
C LYS A 22 -5.10 5.76 8.25
N GLU A 23 -5.45 4.72 8.99
CA GLU A 23 -4.75 4.38 10.23
C GLU A 23 -3.28 4.02 9.99
N LEU A 24 -2.98 3.31 8.89
CA LEU A 24 -1.59 3.06 8.52
C LEU A 24 -0.86 4.35 8.16
N ALA A 25 -1.52 5.27 7.45
CA ALA A 25 -0.95 6.55 7.05
C ALA A 25 -0.64 7.44 8.26
N GLU A 26 -1.56 7.50 9.24
CA GLU A 26 -1.37 8.21 10.51
C GLU A 26 -0.19 7.63 11.29
N LEU A 27 -0.08 6.30 11.37
CA LEU A 27 1.00 5.62 12.10
C LEU A 27 2.39 5.96 11.55
N ILE A 28 2.53 6.09 10.22
CA ILE A 28 3.83 6.33 9.58
C ILE A 28 4.04 7.79 9.17
N GLY A 29 3.09 8.68 9.47
CA GLY A 29 3.18 10.11 9.19
C GLY A 29 3.09 10.47 7.71
N VAL A 30 2.30 9.74 6.92
CA VAL A 30 2.05 10.06 5.50
C VAL A 30 0.56 10.26 5.24
N THR A 31 0.20 10.56 4.00
CA THR A 31 -1.20 10.63 3.60
C THR A 31 -1.75 9.24 3.22
N ASP A 32 -3.04 9.02 3.43
CA ASP A 32 -3.77 7.84 2.96
C ASP A 32 -3.63 7.65 1.44
N LYS A 33 -3.52 8.76 0.68
CA LYS A 33 -3.23 8.76 -0.76
C LYS A 33 -1.87 8.14 -1.08
N SER A 34 -0.85 8.38 -0.23
CA SER A 34 0.48 7.77 -0.37
C SER A 34 0.40 6.25 -0.20
N ILE A 35 -0.29 5.78 0.86
CA ILE A 35 -0.55 4.35 1.08
C ILE A 35 -1.27 3.74 -0.12
N SER A 36 -2.34 4.40 -0.56
CA SER A 36 -3.13 3.97 -1.71
C SER A 36 -2.30 3.89 -2.99
N LYS A 37 -1.35 4.80 -3.21
CA LYS A 37 -0.42 4.75 -4.35
C LYS A 37 0.56 3.60 -4.21
N TRP A 38 1.10 3.33 -3.03
CA TRP A 38 2.02 2.21 -2.81
C TRP A 38 1.33 0.84 -2.99
N GLU A 39 0.10 0.71 -2.49
CA GLU A 39 -0.70 -0.51 -2.67
C GLU A 39 -1.12 -0.68 -4.15
N ARG A 40 -1.53 0.39 -4.84
CA ARG A 40 -2.06 0.35 -6.22
C ARG A 40 -1.04 0.52 -7.34
N ALA A 41 0.16 1.05 -7.13
CA ALA A 41 1.20 1.14 -8.17
C ALA A 41 1.56 -0.24 -8.74
N SER A 42 1.13 -1.32 -8.10
CA SER A 42 1.16 -2.69 -8.60
C SER A 42 0.13 -3.02 -9.71
N ILE A 43 -0.94 -2.24 -9.89
CA ILE A 43 -2.08 -2.57 -10.77
C ILE A 43 -1.95 -1.93 -12.18
N TYR A 44 -1.32 -0.76 -12.31
CA TYR A 44 -1.28 -0.03 -13.58
C TYR A 44 -0.29 -0.55 -14.64
N GLN A 45 0.44 -1.64 -14.36
CA GLN A 45 1.47 -2.17 -15.28
C GLN A 45 1.03 -3.45 -16.02
N ILE A 46 -0.27 -3.74 -16.06
CA ILE A 46 -0.86 -4.89 -16.80
C ILE A 46 -1.84 -4.41 -17.89
N ALA A 47 -1.78 -3.14 -18.28
CA ALA A 47 -2.43 -2.61 -19.47
C ALA A 47 -1.37 -2.32 -20.53
N HIS A 48 -0.69 -3.36 -21.01
CA HIS A 48 0.03 -3.35 -22.28
C HIS A 48 0.23 -4.78 -22.80
#